data_AF-A0A6M5Z2N9-F1
#
_entry.id   AF-A0A6M5Z2N9-F1
#
_cell.length_a   1.000
_cell.length_b   1.000
_cell.length_c   1.000
_cell.angle_alpha   90.00
_cell.angle_beta   90.00
_cell.angle_gamma   90.00
#
_symmetry.space_group_name_H-M   'P 1'
#
loop_
_entity.id
_entity.type
_entity.pdbx_description
1 polymer ?
#
loop_
_entity_poly.entity_id
_entity_poly.type
_entity_poly.pdbx_seq_one_letter_code
_entity_poly.pdbx_strand_id
1 'polypeptide(L)'
;MTRVFRSRPARLAAFFALVAATALVADAAAPPESPPKSEGKVECSMFGGTVSRNMVNLTAKDIPGKFEPEDKSVLLWKADLGSKAYGGPTVAGGRVYVGTNNQRPRNADRDIHRSKAGVVEPVDMGVLMVFDEKTGKFLWQAVHDKLESGRVNDWPEEGVCATPTVEGDRVYYVSNRCTLMCLDAKGFSDGNQGFQGEKYKEKTDADIIWQYDMMKEHNVFPHNMSAGCPLIVGDTVFVHTANGVDDGHINLPSPNAPSFIALDKYTGKLKWKSSLPGKNIMHGQWSNAAYAEIDGIKQVIFPGGDGWIYSFVPETGELIWKFDGNPKDSVYELGGTGTRSDYIGTPVIYDNKVYIGLGQDPEHSTGISHFFCIAPKKEKVGKGADISKVLETRTKGADGKDVIGERPNPNSCVVWHFGGEENRKWASRDFKFGRTMSTACIVDDILYISELSGQLHCMNAQTGEHYWKYDTKASIWGSSYYVDGKVYLATDSGDLFVFKHDKKPSKHDELEGLTATDLKGARKEIKARQQQVADKYLIAKIEFDAPIRSTPVVANGVLFVMTEKTLYAFKQKN
;
A
#
# COMPACT_ATOMS: atom_id res chain seq x y z
N MET A 1 -55.05 59.58 -24.85
CA MET A 1 -55.51 59.43 -26.24
C MET A 1 -54.28 59.35 -27.14
N THR A 2 -54.34 58.47 -28.16
CA THR A 2 -53.46 58.37 -29.34
C THR A 2 -51.96 58.11 -29.14
N ARG A 3 -51.24 57.33 -29.94
CA ARG A 3 -51.46 56.15 -30.83
C ARG A 3 -50.04 55.91 -31.44
N VAL A 4 -49.56 54.66 -31.43
CA VAL A 4 -48.85 53.88 -32.50
C VAL A 4 -47.67 54.58 -33.25
N PHE A 5 -46.48 54.01 -33.48
CA PHE A 5 -46.21 52.91 -34.43
C PHE A 5 -44.78 52.35 -34.39
N ARG A 6 -44.72 51.06 -34.77
CA ARG A 6 -43.58 50.17 -35.04
C ARG A 6 -42.56 50.71 -36.06
N SER A 7 -41.32 50.19 -36.00
CA SER A 7 -40.66 49.63 -37.19
C SER A 7 -39.63 48.54 -36.83
N ARG A 8 -39.51 47.52 -37.69
CA ARG A 8 -38.56 46.37 -37.64
C ARG A 8 -37.27 46.72 -38.46
N PRO A 9 -36.42 45.74 -38.83
CA PRO A 9 -35.12 45.40 -38.22
C PRO A 9 -33.93 45.79 -39.13
N ALA A 10 -32.68 45.77 -38.64
CA ALA A 10 -31.51 45.80 -39.53
C ALA A 10 -30.27 45.10 -38.94
N ARG A 11 -29.48 44.56 -39.88
CA ARG A 11 -28.40 43.58 -39.78
C ARG A 11 -27.08 44.15 -39.22
N LEU A 12 -26.24 43.20 -38.78
CA LEU A 12 -24.79 43.30 -38.54
C LEU A 12 -24.03 44.20 -39.53
N ALA A 13 -23.07 44.97 -39.01
CA ALA A 13 -21.72 45.07 -39.56
C ALA A 13 -20.75 45.55 -38.47
N ALA A 14 -19.62 44.83 -38.35
CA ALA A 14 -18.54 45.11 -37.40
C ALA A 14 -17.69 46.31 -37.85
N PHE A 15 -17.11 47.02 -36.88
CA PHE A 15 -15.94 47.87 -37.08
C PHE A 15 -14.98 47.67 -35.91
N PHE A 16 -13.77 47.20 -36.23
CA PHE A 16 -12.62 47.10 -35.33
C PHE A 16 -12.01 48.49 -35.12
N ALA A 17 -11.74 48.85 -33.87
CA ALA A 17 -10.81 49.92 -33.54
C ALA A 17 -9.71 49.33 -32.64
N LEU A 18 -8.48 49.41 -33.13
CA LEU A 18 -7.26 48.92 -32.49
C LEU A 18 -6.78 49.97 -31.47
N VAL A 19 -6.68 49.59 -30.20
CA VAL A 19 -5.95 50.36 -29.19
C VAL A 19 -4.79 49.48 -28.71
N ALA A 20 -3.57 49.94 -28.95
CA ALA A 20 -2.35 49.28 -28.52
C ALA A 20 -2.17 49.47 -27.00
N ALA A 21 -2.17 48.36 -26.27
CA ALA A 21 -1.71 48.29 -24.88
C ALA A 21 -0.31 47.66 -24.88
N THR A 22 0.69 48.41 -24.44
CA THR A 22 2.03 47.91 -24.15
C THR A 22 1.99 47.01 -22.92
N ALA A 23 2.13 45.70 -23.12
CA ALA A 23 2.34 44.74 -22.05
C ALA A 23 3.81 44.76 -21.63
N LEU A 24 4.07 45.06 -20.36
CA LEU A 24 5.33 44.70 -19.71
C LEU A 24 5.37 43.17 -19.63
N VAL A 25 6.21 42.56 -20.45
CA VAL A 25 6.55 41.13 -20.35
C VAL A 25 7.45 41.00 -19.12
N ALA A 26 6.91 40.47 -18.03
CA ALA A 26 7.75 39.91 -16.99
C ALA A 26 8.40 38.64 -17.57
N ASP A 27 9.73 38.64 -17.61
CA ASP A 27 10.53 37.49 -18.04
C ASP A 27 10.24 36.35 -17.04
N ALA A 28 9.46 35.35 -17.48
CA ALA A 28 9.27 34.15 -16.72
C ALA A 28 10.59 33.38 -16.75
N ALA A 29 11.29 33.34 -15.62
CA ALA A 29 12.50 32.54 -15.48
C ALA A 29 12.21 31.10 -15.95
N ALA A 30 13.04 30.61 -16.87
CA ALA A 30 12.96 29.24 -17.34
C ALA A 30 13.05 28.27 -16.13
N PRO A 31 12.28 27.17 -16.12
CA PRO A 31 12.43 26.16 -15.07
C PRO A 31 13.87 25.67 -15.04
N PRO A 32 14.44 25.37 -13.86
CA PRO A 32 15.79 24.84 -13.76
C PRO A 32 15.93 23.59 -14.64
N GLU A 33 17.03 23.51 -15.38
CA GLU A 33 17.35 22.35 -16.21
C GLU A 33 17.37 21.09 -15.33
N SER A 34 16.72 20.03 -15.82
CA SER A 34 16.71 18.74 -15.13
C SER A 34 18.14 18.20 -15.07
N PRO A 35 18.61 17.67 -13.92
CA PRO A 35 19.92 17.07 -13.84
C PRO A 35 20.04 15.91 -14.84
N PRO A 36 21.23 15.65 -15.39
CA PRO A 36 21.45 14.62 -16.41
C PRO A 36 21.03 13.24 -15.89
N LYS A 37 20.39 12.45 -16.76
CA LYS A 37 20.07 11.05 -16.48
C LYS A 37 21.37 10.30 -16.17
N SER A 38 21.48 9.68 -14.99
CA SER A 38 22.66 8.89 -14.66
C SER A 38 22.69 7.62 -15.52
N GLU A 39 23.71 7.46 -16.36
CA GLU A 39 23.94 6.22 -17.10
C GLU A 39 24.61 5.19 -16.19
N GLY A 40 23.83 4.21 -15.74
CA GLY A 40 24.24 3.12 -14.85
C GLY A 40 23.02 2.39 -14.31
N LYS A 41 23.20 1.17 -13.79
CA LYS A 41 22.12 0.47 -13.08
C LYS A 41 21.94 1.16 -11.72
N VAL A 42 21.06 2.16 -11.67
CA VAL A 42 20.76 2.90 -10.44
C VAL A 42 20.09 1.95 -9.46
N GLU A 43 20.62 1.89 -8.24
CA GLU A 43 20.03 1.10 -7.16
C GLU A 43 18.67 1.70 -6.80
N CYS A 44 17.63 0.88 -6.80
CA CYS A 44 16.28 1.27 -6.43
C CYS A 44 15.76 0.36 -5.32
N SER A 45 15.40 0.98 -4.19
CA SER A 45 14.74 0.32 -3.06
C SER A 45 13.32 0.83 -2.95
N MET A 46 12.35 -0.09 -2.87
CA MET A 46 10.93 0.23 -2.81
C MET A 46 10.18 -0.82 -1.99
N PHE A 47 8.94 -0.52 -1.61
CA PHE A 47 8.03 -1.52 -1.02
C PHE A 47 7.98 -2.79 -1.88
N GLY A 48 8.18 -3.96 -1.26
CA GLY A 48 8.27 -5.24 -1.97
C GLY A 48 9.57 -5.50 -2.72
N GLY A 49 10.59 -4.65 -2.59
CA GLY A 49 11.95 -4.83 -3.13
C GLY A 49 12.10 -4.78 -4.65
N THR A 50 11.00 -4.96 -5.39
CA THR A 50 10.96 -4.93 -6.86
C THR A 50 9.63 -4.34 -7.33
N VAL A 51 9.56 -4.00 -8.62
CA VAL A 51 8.32 -3.54 -9.26
C VAL A 51 7.19 -4.57 -9.23
N SER A 52 7.52 -5.86 -9.05
CA SER A 52 6.56 -6.97 -8.91
C SER A 52 5.96 -7.11 -7.51
N ARG A 53 6.48 -6.33 -6.54
CA ARG A 53 6.04 -6.25 -5.13
C ARG A 53 6.15 -7.55 -4.31
N ASN A 54 6.86 -8.56 -4.79
CA ASN A 54 7.07 -9.82 -4.07
C ASN A 54 8.06 -9.66 -2.90
N MET A 55 7.62 -9.90 -1.66
CA MET A 55 8.38 -9.71 -0.41
C MET A 55 9.49 -10.75 -0.19
N VAL A 56 10.43 -10.85 -1.13
CA VAL A 56 11.43 -11.91 -1.21
C VAL A 56 12.83 -11.33 -1.40
N ASN A 57 13.75 -11.71 -0.51
CA ASN A 57 15.17 -11.42 -0.63
C ASN A 57 15.96 -12.73 -0.78
N LEU A 58 16.48 -12.97 -1.99
CA LEU A 58 17.24 -14.18 -2.32
C LEU A 58 18.76 -14.04 -2.06
N THR A 59 19.24 -12.82 -1.86
CA THR A 59 20.68 -12.50 -1.86
C THR A 59 21.25 -12.43 -0.46
N ALA A 60 20.50 -11.89 0.51
CA ALA A 60 20.95 -11.79 1.88
C ALA A 60 21.10 -13.18 2.54
N LYS A 61 22.11 -13.28 3.41
CA LYS A 61 22.52 -14.47 4.16
C LYS A 61 22.80 -14.09 5.61
N ASP A 62 22.89 -15.10 6.46
CA ASP A 62 23.25 -14.96 7.87
C ASP A 62 22.30 -14.02 8.62
N ILE A 63 21.00 -14.12 8.32
CA ILE A 63 19.97 -13.28 8.94
C ILE A 63 19.49 -13.95 10.24
N PRO A 64 19.49 -13.23 11.38
CA PRO A 64 19.19 -13.82 12.68
C PRO A 64 17.76 -14.36 12.74
N GLY A 65 17.61 -15.64 13.08
CA GLY A 65 16.31 -16.32 13.13
C GLY A 65 15.73 -16.50 14.54
N LYS A 66 16.55 -16.33 15.59
CA LYS A 66 16.16 -16.45 16.99
C LYS A 66 17.04 -15.54 17.84
N PHE A 67 16.43 -14.62 18.56
CA PHE A 67 17.10 -13.65 19.41
C PHE A 67 16.07 -12.97 20.32
N GLU A 68 16.57 -12.23 21.32
CA GLU A 68 15.78 -11.29 22.11
C GLU A 68 16.04 -9.85 21.61
N PRO A 69 15.07 -8.92 21.64
CA PRO A 69 15.25 -7.58 21.06
C PRO A 69 16.43 -6.77 21.61
N GLU A 70 16.80 -7.00 22.87
CA GLU A 70 17.92 -6.31 23.53
C GLU A 70 19.23 -7.12 23.54
N ASP A 71 19.28 -8.25 22.82
CA ASP A 71 20.47 -9.08 22.73
C ASP A 71 21.60 -8.36 21.97
N LYS A 72 22.59 -7.85 22.71
CA LYS A 72 23.77 -7.15 22.17
C LYS A 72 24.66 -8.01 21.26
N SER A 73 24.46 -9.33 21.23
CA SER A 73 25.17 -10.21 20.29
C SER A 73 24.69 -9.98 18.85
N VAL A 74 23.42 -9.62 18.66
CA VAL A 74 22.83 -9.37 17.33
C VAL A 74 22.29 -7.95 17.15
N LEU A 75 21.92 -7.24 18.21
CA LEU A 75 21.47 -5.85 18.14
C LEU A 75 22.65 -4.95 17.74
N LEU A 76 22.55 -4.36 16.55
CA LEU A 76 23.55 -3.43 16.02
C LEU A 76 23.31 -2.02 16.58
N TRP A 77 22.08 -1.53 16.46
CA TRP A 77 21.61 -0.26 17.02
C TRP A 77 20.08 -0.24 17.06
N LYS A 78 19.52 0.70 17.81
CA LYS A 78 18.11 1.06 17.75
C LYS A 78 17.94 2.57 17.79
N ALA A 79 16.89 3.07 17.16
CA ALA A 79 16.58 4.49 17.09
C ALA A 79 15.11 4.73 17.47
N ASP A 80 14.90 5.74 18.29
CA ASP A 80 13.55 6.19 18.67
C ASP A 80 12.81 6.76 17.44
N LEU A 81 11.52 6.51 17.37
CA LEU A 81 10.58 7.10 16.42
C LEU A 81 9.55 7.95 17.16
N GLY A 82 8.45 8.28 16.50
CA GLY A 82 7.27 8.86 17.14
C GLY A 82 6.50 7.87 18.02
N SER A 83 5.18 7.98 18.05
CA SER A 83 4.27 7.03 18.71
C SER A 83 3.54 6.10 17.73
N LYS A 84 3.59 6.40 16.43
CA LYS A 84 2.96 5.62 15.35
C LYS A 84 3.89 5.49 14.15
N ALA A 85 3.91 4.29 13.55
CA ALA A 85 4.62 3.99 12.30
C ALA A 85 3.95 2.78 11.60
N TYR A 86 3.66 2.91 10.30
CA TYR A 86 2.98 1.86 9.49
C TYR A 86 3.81 1.46 8.28
N GLY A 87 4.15 2.44 7.43
CA GLY A 87 4.99 2.22 6.25
C GLY A 87 6.35 1.66 6.65
N GLY A 88 6.73 0.52 6.06
CA GLY A 88 7.97 -0.15 6.43
C GLY A 88 9.22 0.69 6.15
N PRO A 89 10.33 0.41 6.85
CA PRO A 89 11.58 1.10 6.59
C PRO A 89 12.07 0.80 5.17
N THR A 90 12.64 1.81 4.51
CA THR A 90 13.35 1.63 3.24
C THR A 90 14.84 1.85 3.48
N VAL A 91 15.69 0.99 2.93
CA VAL A 91 17.14 1.08 3.08
C VAL A 91 17.78 1.25 1.71
N ALA A 92 18.54 2.33 1.53
CA ALA A 92 19.22 2.64 0.28
C ALA A 92 20.36 3.63 0.50
N GLY A 93 21.45 3.50 -0.24
CA GLY A 93 22.52 4.50 -0.27
C GLY A 93 23.14 4.81 1.10
N GLY A 94 23.23 3.82 2.00
CA GLY A 94 23.76 4.00 3.36
C GLY A 94 22.78 4.65 4.35
N ARG A 95 21.49 4.74 4.02
CA ARG A 95 20.46 5.40 4.82
C ARG A 95 19.24 4.51 5.04
N VAL A 96 18.54 4.74 6.15
CA VAL A 96 17.25 4.14 6.48
C VAL A 96 16.20 5.22 6.59
N TYR A 97 15.11 5.08 5.83
CA TYR A 97 14.01 6.03 5.73
C TYR A 97 12.76 5.45 6.40
N VAL A 98 12.16 6.22 7.32
CA VAL A 98 11.02 5.76 8.13
C VAL A 98 9.93 6.82 8.20
N GLY A 99 8.71 6.43 7.82
CA GLY A 99 7.51 7.23 8.06
C GLY A 99 6.99 7.04 9.49
N THR A 100 6.78 8.14 10.21
CA THR A 100 6.29 8.17 11.60
C THR A 100 5.57 9.49 11.89
N ASN A 101 5.24 9.75 13.15
CA ASN A 101 4.70 11.02 13.64
C ASN A 101 5.74 11.79 14.48
N ASN A 102 5.37 12.98 14.94
CA ASN A 102 6.26 13.87 15.69
C ASN A 102 6.18 13.73 17.22
N GLN A 103 5.67 12.62 17.79
CA GLN A 103 5.52 12.50 19.25
C GLN A 103 6.85 12.54 20.03
N ARG A 104 7.99 12.33 19.35
CA ARG A 104 9.34 12.56 19.89
C ARG A 104 10.11 13.53 18.99
N PRO A 105 9.85 14.86 19.09
CA PRO A 105 10.39 15.84 18.16
C PRO A 105 11.92 15.84 18.09
N ARG A 106 12.48 15.92 16.88
CA ARG A 106 13.92 16.12 16.67
C ARG A 106 14.33 17.59 16.71
N ASN A 107 13.41 18.48 16.34
CA ASN A 107 13.61 19.92 16.40
C ASN A 107 12.81 20.50 17.57
N ALA A 108 13.40 20.42 18.76
CA ALA A 108 12.74 20.71 20.04
C ALA A 108 12.42 22.19 20.29
N ASP A 109 12.84 23.11 19.42
CA ASP A 109 12.50 24.54 19.51
C ASP A 109 11.38 24.95 18.54
N ARG A 110 11.14 24.14 17.50
CA ARG A 110 10.24 24.47 16.38
C ARG A 110 8.98 23.61 16.38
N ASP A 111 9.14 22.30 16.58
CA ASP A 111 8.08 21.31 16.38
C ASP A 111 7.39 20.93 17.71
N ILE A 112 7.31 21.91 18.62
CA ILE A 112 6.67 21.81 19.95
C ILE A 112 5.76 23.01 20.22
N HIS A 113 4.74 22.82 21.04
CA HIS A 113 4.00 23.87 21.71
C HIS A 113 4.55 24.09 23.13
N ARG A 114 4.82 25.35 23.49
CA ARG A 114 5.15 25.73 24.87
C ARG A 114 4.02 26.56 25.46
N SER A 115 3.33 26.00 26.43
CA SER A 115 2.25 26.71 27.12
C SER A 115 2.82 27.85 27.99
N LYS A 116 1.96 28.80 28.39
CA LYS A 116 2.33 29.86 29.34
C LYS A 116 2.83 29.33 30.69
N ALA A 117 2.43 28.11 31.07
CA ALA A 117 2.88 27.43 32.28
C ALA A 117 4.21 26.69 32.11
N GLY A 118 4.85 26.79 30.93
CA GLY A 118 6.13 26.14 30.64
C GLY A 118 6.03 24.67 30.21
N VAL A 119 4.82 24.11 30.11
CA VAL A 119 4.59 22.75 29.61
C VAL A 119 4.94 22.69 28.13
N VAL A 120 5.75 21.70 27.76
CA VAL A 120 6.19 21.44 26.38
C VAL A 120 5.46 20.21 25.87
N GLU A 121 4.74 20.37 24.77
CA GLU A 121 4.01 19.30 24.11
C GLU A 121 4.45 19.22 22.64
N PRO A 122 4.63 18.02 22.07
CA PRO A 122 4.88 17.89 20.63
C PRO A 122 3.73 18.49 19.80
N VAL A 123 4.06 19.13 18.68
CA VAL A 123 3.05 19.46 17.68
C VAL A 123 2.75 18.19 16.85
N ASP A 124 1.48 17.86 16.67
CA ASP A 124 1.07 16.73 15.84
C ASP A 124 1.42 17.00 14.36
N MET A 125 2.21 16.10 13.77
CA MET A 125 2.75 16.21 12.41
C MET A 125 3.08 14.83 11.85
N GLY A 126 2.98 14.70 10.52
CA GLY A 126 3.55 13.57 9.79
C GLY A 126 5.05 13.79 9.56
N VAL A 127 5.87 12.76 9.76
CA VAL A 127 7.33 12.85 9.66
C VAL A 127 7.90 11.72 8.81
N LEU A 128 8.82 12.05 7.91
CA LEU A 128 9.77 11.10 7.34
C LEU A 128 11.12 11.32 8.03
N MET A 129 11.58 10.36 8.82
CA MET A 129 12.90 10.40 9.47
C MET A 129 13.94 9.62 8.67
N VAL A 130 15.18 10.10 8.67
CA VAL A 130 16.30 9.45 7.98
C VAL A 130 17.48 9.23 8.93
N PHE A 131 17.98 8.01 8.94
CA PHE A 131 19.08 7.57 9.79
C PHE A 131 20.24 7.02 8.95
N ASP A 132 21.46 7.14 9.46
CA ASP A 132 22.61 6.43 8.93
C ASP A 132 22.44 4.92 9.16
N GLU A 133 22.60 4.13 8.10
CA GLU A 133 22.33 2.69 8.12
C GLU A 133 23.26 1.92 9.08
N LYS A 134 24.51 2.34 9.22
CA LYS A 134 25.51 1.60 10.01
C LYS A 134 25.41 1.91 11.48
N THR A 135 25.04 3.13 11.83
CA THR A 135 25.13 3.65 13.21
C THR A 135 23.78 3.94 13.85
N GLY A 136 22.70 4.03 13.05
CA GLY A 136 21.39 4.47 13.54
C GLY A 136 21.35 5.96 13.88
N LYS A 137 22.39 6.72 13.54
CA LYS A 137 22.46 8.16 13.83
C LYS A 137 21.43 8.89 12.98
N PHE A 138 20.61 9.73 13.63
CA PHE A 138 19.70 10.64 12.94
C PHE A 138 20.48 11.59 12.01
N LEU A 139 20.00 11.73 10.77
CA LEU A 139 20.59 12.58 9.74
C LEU A 139 19.72 13.81 9.47
N TRP A 140 18.48 13.58 9.03
CA TRP A 140 17.53 14.64 8.69
C TRP A 140 16.09 14.12 8.74
N GLN A 141 15.11 15.03 8.69
CA GLN A 141 13.69 14.71 8.60
C GLN A 141 12.91 15.64 7.67
N ALA A 142 11.86 15.13 7.05
CA ALA A 142 10.79 15.95 6.47
C ALA A 142 9.62 15.98 7.46
N VAL A 143 9.13 17.17 7.82
CA VAL A 143 7.96 17.33 8.70
C VAL A 143 6.81 17.98 7.94
N HIS A 144 5.60 17.52 8.21
CA HIS A 144 4.38 17.90 7.50
C HIS A 144 3.30 18.27 8.51
N ASP A 145 2.81 19.50 8.41
CA ASP A 145 1.67 19.97 9.19
C ASP A 145 0.44 19.08 8.90
N LYS A 146 -0.42 18.90 9.89
CA LYS A 146 -1.71 18.21 9.72
C LYS A 146 -2.66 18.97 8.79
N LEU A 147 -3.58 18.27 8.12
CA LEU A 147 -4.63 18.91 7.32
C LEU A 147 -5.64 19.63 8.21
N GLU A 148 -6.10 20.82 7.79
CA GLU A 148 -7.08 21.62 8.54
C GLU A 148 -8.45 20.93 8.65
N SER A 149 -8.78 20.05 7.71
CA SER A 149 -9.98 19.22 7.75
C SER A 149 -9.96 18.17 8.87
N GLY A 150 -8.79 17.93 9.49
CA GLY A 150 -8.63 17.04 10.62
C GLY A 150 -8.91 15.58 10.25
N ARG A 151 -9.54 14.86 11.18
CA ARG A 151 -9.68 13.38 11.17
C ARG A 151 -10.20 12.82 9.85
N VAL A 152 -11.13 13.50 9.17
CA VAL A 152 -11.70 12.94 7.92
C VAL A 152 -10.65 12.72 6.83
N ASN A 153 -9.59 13.53 6.79
CA ASN A 153 -8.54 13.42 5.76
C ASN A 153 -7.15 13.09 6.33
N ASP A 154 -6.92 13.35 7.61
CA ASP A 154 -5.63 13.19 8.28
C ASP A 154 -5.87 12.85 9.75
N TRP A 155 -5.81 11.57 10.08
CA TRP A 155 -6.05 11.08 11.44
C TRP A 155 -5.08 11.69 12.45
N PRO A 156 -5.59 12.16 13.61
CA PRO A 156 -4.75 12.70 14.68
C PRO A 156 -3.69 11.71 15.12
N GLU A 157 -2.50 12.20 15.41
CA GLU A 157 -1.33 11.43 15.83
C GLU A 157 -0.82 10.41 14.79
N GLU A 158 -1.45 10.25 13.64
CA GLU A 158 -0.95 9.33 12.63
C GLU A 158 0.20 9.93 11.82
N GLY A 159 1.13 9.08 11.40
CA GLY A 159 2.34 9.50 10.72
C GLY A 159 2.25 9.55 9.20
N VAL A 160 3.41 9.68 8.55
CA VAL A 160 3.56 9.31 7.14
C VAL A 160 3.43 7.79 7.02
N CYS A 161 2.40 7.33 6.31
CA CYS A 161 2.09 5.90 6.20
C CYS A 161 2.64 5.24 4.92
N ALA A 162 3.01 6.03 3.91
CA ALA A 162 3.61 5.51 2.69
C ALA A 162 5.05 5.02 2.94
N THR A 163 5.36 3.80 2.49
CA THR A 163 6.75 3.32 2.41
C THR A 163 7.46 4.09 1.29
N PRO A 164 8.59 4.78 1.56
CA PRO A 164 9.32 5.50 0.53
C PRO A 164 9.87 4.59 -0.57
N THR A 165 10.07 5.15 -1.75
CA THR A 165 10.90 4.56 -2.80
C THR A 165 12.13 5.43 -2.97
N VAL A 166 13.31 4.82 -3.00
CA VAL A 166 14.58 5.52 -3.19
C VAL A 166 15.22 4.99 -4.46
N GLU A 167 15.61 5.89 -5.36
CA GLU A 167 16.36 5.54 -6.57
C GLU A 167 17.53 6.52 -6.71
N GLY A 168 18.75 6.01 -6.52
CA GLY A 168 19.95 6.84 -6.51
C GLY A 168 19.94 7.88 -5.38
N ASP A 169 19.94 9.16 -5.74
CA ASP A 169 19.90 10.31 -4.83
C ASP A 169 18.49 10.89 -4.64
N ARG A 170 17.44 10.24 -5.19
CA ARG A 170 16.05 10.70 -5.08
C ARG A 170 15.23 9.84 -4.14
N VAL A 171 14.42 10.48 -3.31
CA VAL A 171 13.49 9.84 -2.37
C VAL A 171 12.06 10.24 -2.71
N TYR A 172 11.19 9.26 -2.94
CA TYR A 172 9.80 9.45 -3.36
C TYR A 172 8.85 8.87 -2.31
N TYR A 173 7.88 9.66 -1.86
CA TYR A 173 6.83 9.16 -0.96
C TYR A 173 5.61 10.07 -0.97
N VAL A 174 4.47 9.57 -0.49
CA VAL A 174 3.27 10.37 -0.26
C VAL A 174 3.24 10.80 1.21
N SER A 175 3.19 12.12 1.45
CA SER A 175 3.04 12.65 2.81
C SER A 175 1.59 12.53 3.30
N ASN A 176 1.35 12.66 4.62
CA ASN A 176 0.01 12.70 5.20
C ASN A 176 -0.92 13.73 4.53
N ARG A 177 -0.35 14.80 3.97
CA ARG A 177 -1.07 15.86 3.24
C ARG A 177 -1.47 15.47 1.81
N CYS A 178 -1.45 14.19 1.45
CA CYS A 178 -1.82 13.71 0.11
C CYS A 178 -0.98 14.41 -1.00
N THR A 179 0.31 14.57 -0.72
CA THR A 179 1.28 15.18 -1.62
C THR A 179 2.36 14.16 -1.97
N LEU A 180 2.59 13.91 -3.26
CA LEU A 180 3.74 13.14 -3.71
C LEU A 180 4.98 14.03 -3.65
N MET A 181 5.94 13.63 -2.83
CA MET A 181 7.20 14.32 -2.63
C MET A 181 8.31 13.63 -3.42
N CYS A 182 9.22 14.41 -4.01
CA CYS A 182 10.55 13.97 -4.41
C CYS A 182 11.57 14.81 -3.65
N LEU A 183 12.42 14.15 -2.85
CA LEU A 183 13.44 14.80 -2.03
C LEU A 183 14.84 14.39 -2.48
N ASP A 184 15.83 15.20 -2.13
CA ASP A 184 17.24 14.79 -2.15
C ASP A 184 17.53 13.82 -0.99
N ALA A 185 18.27 12.74 -1.27
CA ALA A 185 18.59 11.70 -0.30
C ALA A 185 19.47 12.20 0.88
N LYS A 186 20.20 13.30 0.71
CA LYS A 186 21.04 13.92 1.75
C LYS A 186 20.32 15.01 2.53
N GLY A 187 19.07 15.35 2.18
CA GLY A 187 18.37 16.48 2.76
C GLY A 187 19.13 17.79 2.54
N PHE A 188 18.91 18.81 3.37
CA PHE A 188 19.58 20.11 3.24
C PHE A 188 21.08 20.13 3.56
N SER A 189 21.70 18.98 3.85
CA SER A 189 23.07 18.93 4.35
C SER A 189 24.12 19.42 3.35
N ASP A 190 23.86 19.33 2.05
CA ASP A 190 24.66 19.89 0.96
C ASP A 190 24.00 21.09 0.25
N GLY A 191 23.05 21.73 0.93
CA GLY A 191 22.31 22.90 0.41
C GLY A 191 21.15 22.48 -0.48
N ASN A 192 20.41 23.48 -0.96
CA ASN A 192 19.20 23.26 -1.76
C ASN A 192 19.54 22.81 -3.19
N GLN A 193 19.01 21.67 -3.62
CA GLN A 193 19.25 21.06 -4.94
C GLN A 193 18.05 21.18 -5.89
N GLY A 194 16.96 21.85 -5.51
CA GLY A 194 15.71 21.76 -6.28
C GLY A 194 14.72 22.90 -6.08
N PHE A 195 13.57 22.59 -5.47
CA PHE A 195 12.52 23.56 -5.18
C PHE A 195 13.10 24.68 -4.30
N GLN A 196 12.57 25.90 -4.37
CA GLN A 196 13.16 27.05 -3.65
C GLN A 196 12.28 27.57 -2.50
N GLY A 197 11.06 27.04 -2.42
CA GLY A 197 9.99 27.50 -1.54
C GLY A 197 9.86 26.71 -0.24
N GLU A 198 10.89 25.99 0.19
CA GLU A 198 10.84 25.21 1.43
C GLU A 198 10.59 26.12 2.64
N LYS A 199 9.66 25.70 3.49
CA LYS A 199 9.39 26.33 4.79
C LYS A 199 10.58 26.20 5.74
N TYR A 200 11.30 25.09 5.66
CA TYR A 200 12.40 24.71 6.56
C TYR A 200 13.67 24.43 5.77
N LYS A 201 14.82 24.92 6.25
CA LYS A 201 16.08 24.96 5.50
C LYS A 201 17.31 24.68 6.38
N GLU A 202 17.12 24.13 7.58
CA GLU A 202 18.25 23.73 8.43
C GLU A 202 18.90 22.46 7.88
N LYS A 203 20.14 22.17 8.27
CA LYS A 203 20.89 21.00 7.75
C LYS A 203 20.22 19.65 8.03
N THR A 204 19.34 19.60 9.02
CA THR A 204 18.56 18.42 9.43
C THR A 204 17.15 18.40 8.83
N ASP A 205 16.81 19.35 7.97
CA ASP A 205 15.55 19.36 7.23
C ASP A 205 15.69 18.67 5.86
N ALA A 206 14.57 18.27 5.29
CA ALA A 206 14.48 17.69 3.96
C ALA A 206 14.64 18.74 2.86
N ASP A 207 15.40 18.41 1.82
CA ASP A 207 15.55 19.23 0.62
C ASP A 207 14.60 18.73 -0.47
N ILE A 208 13.65 19.58 -0.89
CA ILE A 208 12.60 19.21 -1.84
C ILE A 208 13.12 19.45 -3.25
N ILE A 209 12.97 18.43 -4.11
CA ILE A 209 13.29 18.56 -5.54
C ILE A 209 12.07 19.04 -6.29
N TRP A 210 10.96 18.34 -6.09
CA TRP A 210 9.64 18.73 -6.56
C TRP A 210 8.58 18.11 -5.67
N GLN A 211 7.37 18.67 -5.71
CA GLN A 211 6.21 18.14 -4.99
C GLN A 211 4.95 18.24 -5.86
N TYR A 212 4.01 17.32 -5.66
CA TYR A 212 2.74 17.27 -6.38
C TYR A 212 1.57 17.09 -5.41
N ASP A 213 0.87 18.18 -5.13
CA ASP A 213 -0.26 18.22 -4.20
C ASP A 213 -1.53 17.71 -4.88
N MET A 214 -1.93 16.47 -4.57
CA MET A 214 -3.04 15.82 -5.27
C MET A 214 -4.41 16.41 -4.89
N MET A 215 -4.52 17.00 -3.69
CA MET A 215 -5.73 17.71 -3.26
C MET A 215 -5.90 18.99 -4.06
N LYS A 216 -4.85 19.79 -4.18
CA LYS A 216 -4.87 21.05 -4.93
C LYS A 216 -5.06 20.82 -6.44
N GLU A 217 -4.33 19.86 -7.02
CA GLU A 217 -4.30 19.67 -8.47
C GLU A 217 -5.55 18.95 -9.01
N HIS A 218 -6.16 18.07 -8.21
CA HIS A 218 -7.28 17.23 -8.69
C HIS A 218 -8.47 17.13 -7.74
N ASN A 219 -8.51 17.93 -6.68
CA ASN A 219 -9.55 17.86 -5.67
C ASN A 219 -9.67 16.46 -5.04
N VAL A 220 -8.56 15.73 -4.92
CA VAL A 220 -8.55 14.42 -4.25
C VAL A 220 -9.01 14.62 -2.81
N PHE A 221 -9.91 13.75 -2.35
CA PHE A 221 -10.38 13.72 -0.97
C PHE A 221 -9.79 12.47 -0.30
N PRO A 222 -8.59 12.54 0.30
CA PRO A 222 -8.00 11.38 0.94
C PRO A 222 -8.84 10.97 2.15
N HIS A 223 -9.22 9.70 2.29
CA HIS A 223 -10.01 9.26 3.44
C HIS A 223 -9.11 8.72 4.57
N ASN A 224 -9.30 9.22 5.79
CA ASN A 224 -8.53 8.97 7.03
C ASN A 224 -7.03 9.32 6.96
N MET A 225 -6.33 8.83 5.94
CA MET A 225 -4.92 9.06 5.69
C MET A 225 -4.58 8.71 4.24
N SER A 226 -3.49 9.27 3.73
CA SER A 226 -2.89 8.85 2.46
C SER A 226 -1.77 7.85 2.69
N ALA A 227 -1.77 6.72 1.97
CA ALA A 227 -0.84 5.60 2.20
C ALA A 227 -0.25 4.97 0.92
N GLY A 228 -0.36 5.64 -0.23
CA GLY A 228 0.14 5.11 -1.51
C GLY A 228 1.67 5.07 -1.59
N CYS A 229 2.27 3.88 -1.55
CA CYS A 229 3.70 3.68 -1.76
C CYS A 229 4.04 3.87 -3.25
N PRO A 230 4.90 4.83 -3.62
CA PRO A 230 5.24 5.05 -5.02
C PRO A 230 5.81 3.81 -5.71
N LEU A 231 5.53 3.67 -7.00
CA LEU A 231 6.12 2.65 -7.87
C LEU A 231 6.90 3.37 -8.97
N ILE A 232 8.19 3.06 -9.13
CA ILE A 232 9.01 3.61 -10.21
C ILE A 232 9.23 2.55 -11.29
N VAL A 233 8.91 2.91 -12.53
CA VAL A 233 9.22 2.10 -13.72
C VAL A 233 9.75 3.02 -14.81
N GLY A 234 11.00 2.81 -15.21
CA GLY A 234 11.67 3.70 -16.16
C GLY A 234 11.70 5.13 -15.63
N ASP A 235 11.16 6.07 -16.39
CA ASP A 235 11.11 7.50 -16.05
C ASP A 235 9.76 7.93 -15.42
N THR A 236 8.94 6.98 -14.97
CA THR A 236 7.59 7.25 -14.47
C THR A 236 7.43 6.78 -13.03
N VAL A 237 6.81 7.63 -12.21
CA VAL A 237 6.33 7.30 -10.87
C VAL A 237 4.81 7.13 -10.90
N PHE A 238 4.31 6.01 -10.38
CA PHE A 238 2.90 5.66 -10.30
C PHE A 238 2.45 5.70 -8.84
N VAL A 239 1.29 6.33 -8.59
CA VAL A 239 0.78 6.57 -7.22
C VAL A 239 -0.72 6.35 -7.15
N HIS A 240 -1.14 5.74 -6.03
CA HIS A 240 -2.52 5.67 -5.59
C HIS A 240 -2.86 6.95 -4.78
N THR A 241 -3.92 7.68 -5.13
CA THR A 241 -4.20 9.01 -4.56
C THR A 241 -4.91 8.99 -3.20
N ALA A 242 -5.42 7.83 -2.80
CA ALA A 242 -6.20 7.61 -1.57
C ALA A 242 -7.57 8.29 -1.54
N ASN A 243 -8.09 8.72 -2.69
CA ASN A 243 -9.44 9.29 -2.81
C ASN A 243 -10.48 8.36 -2.16
N GLY A 244 -11.38 8.93 -1.36
CA GLY A 244 -12.34 8.16 -0.58
C GLY A 244 -13.50 8.97 -0.05
N VAL A 245 -14.29 8.32 0.80
CA VAL A 245 -15.54 8.84 1.36
C VAL A 245 -15.32 9.91 2.45
N ASP A 246 -16.41 10.55 2.87
CA ASP A 246 -16.45 11.48 4.00
C ASP A 246 -16.43 10.77 5.37
N ASP A 247 -16.45 11.56 6.45
CA ASP A 247 -16.44 11.09 7.85
C ASP A 247 -17.66 10.22 8.19
N GLY A 248 -18.77 10.42 7.47
CA GLY A 248 -19.97 9.58 7.59
C GLY A 248 -19.81 8.21 6.94
N HIS A 249 -18.73 7.98 6.20
CA HIS A 249 -18.47 6.79 5.39
C HIS A 249 -19.55 6.47 4.35
N ILE A 250 -20.24 7.51 3.86
CA ILE A 250 -21.40 7.35 2.98
C ILE A 250 -21.21 8.13 1.67
N ASN A 251 -20.76 9.38 1.74
CA ASN A 251 -20.67 10.23 0.56
C ASN A 251 -19.24 10.22 0.04
N LEU A 252 -19.09 10.16 -1.28
CA LEU A 252 -17.80 10.38 -1.94
C LEU A 252 -17.72 11.85 -2.38
N PRO A 253 -16.95 12.72 -1.71
CA PRO A 253 -16.95 14.16 -2.01
C PRO A 253 -16.38 14.47 -3.40
N SER A 254 -15.45 13.64 -3.86
CA SER A 254 -14.70 13.84 -5.10
C SER A 254 -14.81 12.65 -6.05
N PRO A 255 -16.00 12.35 -6.61
CA PRO A 255 -16.24 11.16 -7.44
C PRO A 255 -15.53 11.20 -8.80
N ASN A 256 -15.08 12.38 -9.23
CA ASN A 256 -14.36 12.58 -10.49
C ASN A 256 -12.84 12.74 -10.29
N ALA A 257 -12.36 12.83 -9.04
CA ALA A 257 -10.92 12.89 -8.79
C ALA A 257 -10.26 11.57 -9.21
N PRO A 258 -9.00 11.61 -9.67
CA PRO A 258 -8.29 10.40 -10.06
C PRO A 258 -7.97 9.56 -8.82
N SER A 259 -8.13 8.23 -8.94
CA SER A 259 -7.58 7.28 -7.95
C SER A 259 -6.15 6.88 -8.31
N PHE A 260 -5.80 6.93 -9.60
CA PHE A 260 -4.51 6.49 -10.11
C PHE A 260 -3.87 7.58 -10.95
N ILE A 261 -2.59 7.87 -10.70
CA ILE A 261 -1.82 8.86 -11.44
C ILE A 261 -0.44 8.33 -11.81
N ALA A 262 0.09 8.85 -12.92
CA ALA A 262 1.45 8.65 -13.37
C ALA A 262 2.11 10.01 -13.62
N LEU A 263 3.31 10.19 -13.09
CA LEU A 263 4.08 11.43 -13.24
C LEU A 263 5.48 11.12 -13.74
N ASP A 264 6.10 12.11 -14.37
CA ASP A 264 7.52 12.08 -14.67
C ASP A 264 8.35 12.13 -13.38
N LYS A 265 9.24 11.15 -13.17
CA LYS A 265 9.96 11.02 -11.90
C LYS A 265 11.00 12.14 -11.66
N TYR A 266 11.44 12.84 -12.70
CA TYR A 266 12.43 13.90 -12.57
C TYR A 266 11.80 15.27 -12.35
N THR A 267 10.62 15.50 -12.94
CA THR A 267 9.98 16.82 -12.96
C THR A 267 8.68 16.91 -12.17
N GLY A 268 8.10 15.78 -11.75
CA GLY A 268 6.79 15.74 -11.10
C GLY A 268 5.63 16.13 -12.04
N LYS A 269 5.85 16.24 -13.35
CA LYS A 269 4.78 16.57 -14.31
C LYS A 269 3.86 15.37 -14.52
N LEU A 270 2.55 15.62 -14.45
CA LEU A 270 1.54 14.60 -14.72
C LEU A 270 1.67 14.08 -16.16
N LYS A 271 1.79 12.77 -16.32
CA LYS A 271 1.77 12.06 -17.62
C LYS A 271 0.35 11.63 -17.97
N TRP A 272 -0.31 10.95 -17.05
CA TRP A 272 -1.72 10.55 -17.19
C TRP A 272 -2.38 10.35 -15.82
N LYS A 273 -3.71 10.34 -15.82
CA LYS A 273 -4.54 10.06 -14.63
C LYS A 273 -5.78 9.25 -15.00
N SER A 274 -6.32 8.50 -14.05
CA SER A 274 -7.56 7.75 -14.19
C SER A 274 -8.46 7.92 -12.97
N SER A 275 -9.73 8.23 -13.21
CA SER A 275 -10.78 8.33 -12.19
C SER A 275 -11.51 7.01 -11.96
N LEU A 276 -11.01 5.88 -12.45
CA LEU A 276 -11.50 4.57 -12.03
C LEU A 276 -11.09 4.31 -10.57
N PRO A 277 -11.96 3.73 -9.72
CA PRO A 277 -13.33 3.30 -10.03
C PRO A 277 -14.39 4.41 -9.86
N GLY A 278 -13.98 5.61 -9.44
CA GLY A 278 -14.81 6.80 -9.42
C GLY A 278 -15.91 6.70 -8.36
N LYS A 279 -17.16 6.91 -8.75
CA LYS A 279 -18.31 6.83 -7.83
C LYS A 279 -18.52 5.48 -7.13
N ASN A 280 -17.81 4.43 -7.54
CA ASN A 280 -17.93 3.09 -6.95
C ASN A 280 -16.98 2.87 -5.77
N ILE A 281 -16.12 3.83 -5.42
CA ILE A 281 -15.29 3.75 -4.22
C ILE A 281 -16.19 3.52 -3.01
N MET A 282 -15.93 2.45 -2.25
CA MET A 282 -16.74 2.03 -1.10
C MET A 282 -16.30 2.69 0.21
N HIS A 283 -15.01 3.03 0.32
CA HIS A 283 -14.41 3.59 1.54
C HIS A 283 -13.20 4.48 1.19
N GLY A 284 -12.00 4.19 1.71
CA GLY A 284 -10.73 4.74 1.28
C GLY A 284 -10.00 3.84 0.27
N GLN A 285 -8.78 4.23 -0.09
CA GLN A 285 -7.95 3.44 -0.99
C GLN A 285 -6.48 3.48 -0.57
N TRP A 286 -5.99 2.39 0.02
CA TRP A 286 -4.67 2.33 0.67
C TRP A 286 -3.74 1.24 0.12
N SER A 287 -4.14 0.61 -0.98
CA SER A 287 -3.28 -0.36 -1.68
C SER A 287 -2.24 0.33 -2.57
N ASN A 288 -1.33 -0.47 -3.12
CA ASN A 288 -0.19 -0.03 -3.92
C ASN A 288 -0.22 -0.60 -5.33
N ALA A 289 0.34 0.14 -6.28
CA ALA A 289 0.51 -0.33 -7.65
C ALA A 289 1.64 -1.35 -7.75
N ALA A 290 1.53 -2.28 -8.71
CA ALA A 290 2.59 -3.17 -9.14
C ALA A 290 2.76 -3.12 -10.65
N TYR A 291 3.91 -3.56 -11.15
CA TYR A 291 4.20 -3.60 -12.58
C TYR A 291 4.83 -4.93 -12.99
N ALA A 292 4.45 -5.39 -14.18
CA ALA A 292 5.13 -6.47 -14.86
C ALA A 292 4.86 -6.42 -16.37
N GLU A 293 5.67 -7.18 -17.12
CA GLU A 293 5.28 -7.65 -18.43
C GLU A 293 4.67 -9.05 -18.26
N ILE A 294 3.37 -9.18 -18.51
CA ILE A 294 2.63 -10.44 -18.37
C ILE A 294 2.21 -10.88 -19.76
N ASP A 295 2.63 -12.08 -20.15
CA ASP A 295 2.32 -12.67 -21.47
C ASP A 295 2.69 -11.72 -22.64
N GLY A 296 3.83 -11.02 -22.49
CA GLY A 296 4.35 -10.06 -23.45
C GLY A 296 3.67 -8.68 -23.45
N ILE A 297 2.82 -8.39 -22.45
CA ILE A 297 2.14 -7.09 -22.29
C ILE A 297 2.64 -6.37 -21.05
N LYS A 298 3.35 -5.26 -21.26
CA LYS A 298 3.74 -4.32 -20.20
C LYS A 298 2.50 -3.67 -19.60
N GLN A 299 2.40 -3.69 -18.28
CA GLN A 299 1.24 -3.17 -17.60
C GLN A 299 1.53 -2.74 -16.16
N VAL A 300 0.87 -1.67 -15.73
CA VAL A 300 0.78 -1.27 -14.33
C VAL A 300 -0.59 -1.65 -13.79
N ILE A 301 -0.60 -2.30 -12.64
CA ILE A 301 -1.79 -2.90 -12.03
C ILE A 301 -2.10 -2.13 -10.75
N PHE A 302 -3.31 -1.58 -10.68
CA PHE A 302 -3.83 -0.82 -9.55
C PHE A 302 -5.07 -1.49 -8.96
N PRO A 303 -5.07 -1.78 -7.67
CA PRO A 303 -6.29 -2.13 -6.95
C PRO A 303 -7.16 -0.88 -6.73
N GLY A 304 -8.46 -0.99 -7.03
CA GLY A 304 -9.45 0.06 -6.81
C GLY A 304 -10.19 -0.10 -5.48
N GLY A 305 -10.76 1.01 -4.99
CA GLY A 305 -11.59 1.06 -3.77
C GLY A 305 -12.98 0.44 -3.90
N ASP A 306 -13.26 -0.24 -5.00
CA ASP A 306 -14.54 -0.88 -5.32
C ASP A 306 -14.47 -2.42 -5.31
N GLY A 307 -13.30 -2.98 -4.94
CA GLY A 307 -13.03 -4.41 -5.00
C GLY A 307 -12.69 -4.92 -6.40
N TRP A 308 -12.46 -4.01 -7.35
CA TRP A 308 -11.91 -4.33 -8.66
C TRP A 308 -10.41 -3.99 -8.75
N ILE A 309 -9.71 -4.70 -9.63
CA ILE A 309 -8.33 -4.40 -10.01
C ILE A 309 -8.34 -3.94 -11.46
N TYR A 310 -7.51 -2.95 -11.75
CA TYR A 310 -7.41 -2.31 -13.05
C TYR A 310 -5.98 -2.38 -13.55
N SER A 311 -5.79 -2.84 -14.78
CA SER A 311 -4.50 -2.90 -15.44
C SER A 311 -4.42 -1.91 -16.60
N PHE A 312 -3.35 -1.14 -16.66
CA PHE A 312 -3.18 -0.05 -17.61
C PHE A 312 -1.88 -0.17 -18.40
N VAL A 313 -1.91 0.35 -19.63
CA VAL A 313 -0.71 0.63 -20.41
C VAL A 313 0.12 1.67 -19.63
N PRO A 314 1.37 1.37 -19.23
CA PRO A 314 2.15 2.23 -18.35
C PRO A 314 2.39 3.63 -18.91
N GLU A 315 2.55 3.74 -20.23
CA GLU A 315 2.90 4.98 -20.91
C GLU A 315 1.69 5.90 -21.12
N THR A 316 0.50 5.33 -21.39
CA THR A 316 -0.68 6.09 -21.83
C THR A 316 -1.82 6.13 -20.82
N GLY A 317 -1.84 5.21 -19.86
CA GLY A 317 -2.98 5.05 -18.93
C GLY A 317 -4.20 4.41 -19.58
N GLU A 318 -4.08 3.83 -20.78
CA GLU A 318 -5.17 3.10 -21.42
C GLU A 318 -5.47 1.80 -20.65
N LEU A 319 -6.74 1.54 -20.34
CA LEU A 319 -7.15 0.35 -19.61
C LEU A 319 -7.01 -0.91 -20.50
N ILE A 320 -6.24 -1.88 -20.01
CA ILE A 320 -6.01 -3.17 -20.66
C ILE A 320 -7.09 -4.16 -20.22
N TRP A 321 -7.24 -4.38 -18.92
CA TRP A 321 -8.23 -5.29 -18.36
C TRP A 321 -8.64 -4.87 -16.95
N LYS A 322 -9.74 -5.46 -16.47
CA LYS A 322 -10.23 -5.33 -15.10
C LYS A 322 -10.69 -6.66 -14.52
N PHE A 323 -10.63 -6.80 -13.21
CA PHE A 323 -10.99 -8.02 -12.49
C PHE A 323 -11.74 -7.70 -11.20
N ASP A 324 -12.92 -8.28 -11.00
CA ASP A 324 -13.68 -8.19 -9.74
C ASP A 324 -13.27 -9.34 -8.81
N GLY A 325 -12.81 -8.99 -7.61
CA GLY A 325 -12.46 -9.96 -6.59
C GLY A 325 -13.65 -10.46 -5.77
N ASN A 326 -14.82 -9.86 -5.93
CA ASN A 326 -15.98 -10.20 -5.11
C ASN A 326 -16.99 -11.08 -5.87
N PRO A 327 -17.70 -11.98 -5.16
CA PRO A 327 -18.95 -12.58 -5.64
C PRO A 327 -19.97 -11.51 -6.07
N LYS A 328 -20.80 -11.77 -7.08
CA LYS A 328 -21.73 -10.73 -7.60
C LYS A 328 -22.89 -10.42 -6.66
N ASP A 329 -23.22 -11.34 -5.76
CA ASP A 329 -24.21 -11.18 -4.71
C ASP A 329 -23.62 -10.61 -3.40
N SER A 330 -22.32 -10.31 -3.36
CA SER A 330 -21.69 -9.73 -2.18
C SER A 330 -22.23 -8.33 -1.86
N VAL A 331 -22.36 -8.03 -0.57
CA VAL A 331 -22.91 -6.76 -0.08
C VAL A 331 -21.84 -6.03 0.70
N TYR A 332 -21.64 -4.74 0.39
CA TYR A 332 -20.83 -3.87 1.22
C TYR A 332 -21.72 -3.31 2.33
N GLU A 333 -21.32 -3.55 3.58
CA GLU A 333 -21.97 -2.98 4.77
C GLU A 333 -20.91 -2.35 5.66
N LEU A 334 -21.16 -1.12 6.07
CA LEU A 334 -20.29 -0.39 6.97
C LEU A 334 -20.21 -1.11 8.33
N GLY A 335 -19.02 -1.13 8.95
CA GLY A 335 -18.82 -1.79 10.24
C GLY A 335 -18.56 -3.30 10.16
N GLY A 336 -18.36 -3.83 8.96
CA GLY A 336 -17.67 -5.10 8.77
C GLY A 336 -18.52 -6.35 8.60
N THR A 337 -19.85 -6.27 8.73
CA THR A 337 -20.77 -7.41 8.56
C THR A 337 -20.99 -7.81 7.11
N GLY A 338 -20.64 -6.93 6.16
CA GLY A 338 -20.77 -7.19 4.73
C GLY A 338 -19.78 -8.21 4.18
N THR A 339 -20.16 -8.87 3.10
CA THR A 339 -19.34 -9.88 2.41
C THR A 339 -18.50 -9.30 1.27
N ARG A 340 -18.79 -8.07 0.83
CA ARG A 340 -18.00 -7.35 -0.19
C ARG A 340 -16.82 -6.63 0.46
N SER A 341 -15.65 -6.76 -0.14
CA SER A 341 -14.40 -6.16 0.34
C SER A 341 -13.70 -5.37 -0.77
N ASP A 342 -12.83 -4.45 -0.39
CA ASP A 342 -11.93 -3.73 -1.31
C ASP A 342 -10.52 -4.34 -1.26
N TYR A 343 -9.50 -3.57 -1.63
CA TYR A 343 -8.11 -3.97 -1.53
C TYR A 343 -7.33 -3.01 -0.65
N ILE A 344 -6.73 -3.58 0.39
CA ILE A 344 -5.67 -2.96 1.17
C ILE A 344 -4.32 -3.60 0.84
N GLY A 345 -4.29 -4.94 0.73
CA GLY A 345 -3.11 -5.68 0.29
C GLY A 345 -2.69 -5.32 -1.14
N THR A 346 -1.41 -5.54 -1.44
CA THR A 346 -0.79 -5.18 -2.74
C THR A 346 -0.75 -6.38 -3.68
N PRO A 347 -1.03 -6.22 -4.99
CA PRO A 347 -0.86 -7.29 -5.98
C PRO A 347 0.60 -7.69 -6.10
N VAL A 348 0.85 -9.00 -6.10
CA VAL A 348 2.17 -9.59 -6.35
C VAL A 348 2.18 -10.21 -7.71
N ILE A 349 3.21 -9.92 -8.51
CA ILE A 349 3.43 -10.61 -9.78
C ILE A 349 4.51 -11.65 -9.62
N TYR A 350 4.19 -12.90 -9.96
CA TYR A 350 5.12 -14.00 -9.95
C TYR A 350 4.78 -14.94 -11.11
N ASP A 351 5.78 -15.28 -11.93
CA ASP A 351 5.64 -16.22 -13.05
C ASP A 351 4.42 -15.95 -13.96
N ASN A 352 4.34 -14.72 -14.50
CA ASN A 352 3.24 -14.24 -15.34
C ASN A 352 1.84 -14.32 -14.68
N LYS A 353 1.75 -14.38 -13.35
CA LYS A 353 0.49 -14.42 -12.61
C LYS A 353 0.42 -13.30 -11.59
N VAL A 354 -0.79 -12.82 -11.35
CA VAL A 354 -1.13 -11.80 -10.36
C VAL A 354 -1.80 -12.49 -9.17
N TYR A 355 -1.27 -12.22 -7.97
CA TYR A 355 -1.75 -12.75 -6.71
C TYR A 355 -2.24 -11.61 -5.82
N ILE A 356 -3.46 -11.70 -5.31
CA ILE A 356 -4.04 -10.63 -4.50
C ILE A 356 -5.23 -11.13 -3.66
N GLY A 357 -5.36 -10.58 -2.47
CA GLY A 357 -6.48 -10.84 -1.55
C GLY A 357 -7.25 -9.58 -1.23
N LEU A 358 -8.54 -9.76 -0.97
CA LEU A 358 -9.40 -8.64 -0.56
C LEU A 358 -9.34 -8.39 0.94
N GLY A 359 -9.54 -7.14 1.30
CA GLY A 359 -9.55 -6.65 2.67
C GLY A 359 -10.50 -5.47 2.82
N GLN A 360 -10.47 -4.88 4.00
CA GLN A 360 -11.08 -3.58 4.27
C GLN A 360 -10.20 -2.86 5.29
N ASP A 361 -10.54 -1.60 5.56
CA ASP A 361 -10.04 -0.86 6.72
C ASP A 361 -9.96 -1.77 7.95
N PRO A 362 -8.81 -1.87 8.64
CA PRO A 362 -8.67 -2.72 9.82
C PRO A 362 -9.65 -2.39 10.95
N GLU A 363 -10.19 -1.17 10.99
CA GLU A 363 -11.24 -0.79 11.96
C GLU A 363 -12.61 -1.42 11.65
N HIS A 364 -12.83 -1.92 10.42
CA HIS A 364 -14.07 -2.59 10.00
C HIS A 364 -14.09 -4.10 10.31
N SER A 365 -13.34 -4.53 11.32
CA SER A 365 -13.30 -5.93 11.78
C SER A 365 -12.85 -6.96 10.73
N THR A 366 -12.63 -8.18 11.20
CA THR A 366 -12.35 -9.34 10.34
C THR A 366 -13.63 -9.86 9.69
N GLY A 367 -13.52 -10.57 8.57
CA GLY A 367 -14.66 -11.23 7.95
C GLY A 367 -14.22 -12.14 6.80
N ILE A 368 -15.20 -12.77 6.15
CA ILE A 368 -14.99 -13.57 4.94
C ILE A 368 -14.29 -12.77 3.85
N SER A 369 -13.37 -13.41 3.13
CA SER A 369 -12.69 -12.82 1.98
C SER A 369 -12.27 -13.88 0.96
N HIS A 370 -11.60 -13.41 -0.09
CA HIS A 370 -11.17 -14.17 -1.23
C HIS A 370 -9.71 -13.81 -1.57
N PHE A 371 -8.97 -14.80 -2.05
CA PHE A 371 -7.60 -14.69 -2.52
C PHE A 371 -7.52 -15.35 -3.90
N PHE A 372 -6.93 -14.66 -4.87
CA PHE A 372 -6.93 -15.11 -6.26
C PHE A 372 -5.52 -15.20 -6.82
N CYS A 373 -5.34 -16.19 -7.70
CA CYS A 373 -4.29 -16.21 -8.70
C CYS A 373 -4.91 -16.04 -10.08
N ILE A 374 -4.43 -15.05 -10.83
CA ILE A 374 -4.94 -14.66 -12.14
C ILE A 374 -3.78 -14.67 -13.14
N ALA A 375 -3.98 -15.23 -14.33
CA ALA A 375 -3.00 -15.24 -15.40
C ALA A 375 -3.57 -14.52 -16.63
N PRO A 376 -3.51 -13.18 -16.70
CA PRO A 376 -3.93 -12.42 -17.88
C PRO A 376 -3.28 -12.97 -19.16
N LYS A 377 -4.08 -13.25 -20.18
CA LYS A 377 -3.62 -13.78 -21.47
C LYS A 377 -3.78 -12.75 -22.56
N LYS A 378 -2.77 -12.59 -23.42
CA LYS A 378 -2.72 -11.57 -24.47
C LYS A 378 -3.95 -11.59 -25.37
N GLU A 379 -4.46 -12.77 -25.70
CA GLU A 379 -5.65 -12.96 -26.53
C GLU A 379 -6.99 -12.68 -25.82
N LYS A 380 -6.98 -12.60 -24.48
CA LYS A 380 -8.19 -12.36 -23.66
C LYS A 380 -8.29 -10.93 -23.11
N VAL A 381 -7.23 -10.13 -23.25
CA VAL A 381 -7.13 -8.77 -22.68
C VAL A 381 -7.09 -7.69 -23.75
N GLY A 382 -7.20 -6.43 -23.32
CA GLY A 382 -7.18 -5.24 -24.16
C GLY A 382 -8.52 -4.51 -24.13
N LYS A 383 -8.47 -3.18 -24.28
CA LYS A 383 -9.65 -2.30 -24.31
C LYS A 383 -10.56 -2.46 -23.08
N GLY A 384 -9.98 -2.69 -21.90
CA GLY A 384 -10.72 -2.82 -20.65
C GLY A 384 -11.51 -4.12 -20.50
N ALA A 385 -11.02 -5.21 -21.08
CA ALA A 385 -11.65 -6.53 -20.97
C ALA A 385 -11.89 -6.92 -19.50
N ASP A 386 -13.08 -7.44 -19.21
CA ASP A 386 -13.39 -8.06 -17.92
C ASP A 386 -12.84 -9.49 -17.92
N ILE A 387 -11.86 -9.77 -17.06
CA ILE A 387 -11.22 -11.08 -16.91
C ILE A 387 -11.63 -11.81 -15.63
N SER A 388 -12.69 -11.33 -14.98
CA SER A 388 -13.26 -11.93 -13.76
C SER A 388 -13.73 -13.36 -14.00
N LYS A 389 -13.88 -14.15 -12.92
CA LYS A 389 -14.36 -15.53 -12.99
C LYS A 389 -15.70 -15.67 -13.72
N VAL A 390 -16.61 -14.74 -13.44
CA VAL A 390 -17.99 -14.72 -13.90
C VAL A 390 -18.40 -13.29 -14.28
N LEU A 391 -19.37 -13.17 -15.17
CA LEU A 391 -20.00 -11.91 -15.54
C LEU A 391 -21.32 -11.76 -14.80
N GLU A 392 -21.62 -10.53 -14.37
CA GLU A 392 -22.92 -10.18 -13.83
C GLU A 392 -24.00 -10.29 -14.93
N THR A 393 -25.15 -10.82 -14.55
CA THR A 393 -26.38 -10.81 -15.34
C THR A 393 -27.48 -10.17 -14.51
N ARG A 394 -28.41 -9.48 -15.17
CA ARG A 394 -29.57 -8.89 -14.51
C ARG A 394 -30.83 -9.41 -15.17
N THR A 395 -31.72 -9.94 -14.36
CA THR A 395 -33.09 -10.29 -14.76
C THR A 395 -34.08 -9.52 -13.90
N LYS A 396 -35.32 -9.37 -14.35
CA LYS A 396 -36.37 -8.75 -13.55
C LYS A 396 -37.06 -9.82 -12.70
N GLY A 397 -37.09 -9.60 -11.39
CA GLY A 397 -37.86 -10.40 -10.44
C GLY A 397 -39.37 -10.17 -10.60
N ALA A 398 -40.16 -11.02 -9.94
CA ALA A 398 -41.62 -10.91 -9.93
C ALA A 398 -42.12 -9.58 -9.31
N ASP A 399 -41.30 -8.95 -8.46
CA ASP A 399 -41.53 -7.64 -7.85
C ASP A 399 -41.01 -6.46 -8.69
N GLY A 400 -40.48 -6.73 -9.90
CA GLY A 400 -39.92 -5.73 -10.81
C GLY A 400 -38.50 -5.25 -10.44
N LYS A 401 -37.92 -5.75 -9.35
CA LYS A 401 -36.52 -5.43 -8.97
C LYS A 401 -35.53 -6.22 -9.80
N ASP A 402 -34.32 -5.70 -9.92
CA ASP A 402 -33.23 -6.45 -10.56
C ASP A 402 -32.84 -7.61 -9.64
N VAL A 403 -32.83 -8.81 -10.20
CA VAL A 403 -32.20 -10.00 -9.63
C VAL A 403 -30.83 -10.11 -10.27
N ILE A 404 -29.80 -10.05 -9.44
CA ILE A 404 -28.41 -10.23 -9.85
C ILE A 404 -28.15 -11.72 -9.96
N GLY A 405 -27.68 -12.16 -11.12
CA GLY A 405 -27.21 -13.53 -11.36
C GLY A 405 -25.82 -13.53 -11.98
N GLU A 406 -25.29 -14.71 -12.23
CA GLU A 406 -23.95 -14.88 -12.80
C GLU A 406 -23.99 -15.76 -14.04
N ARG A 407 -23.09 -15.49 -14.99
CA ARG A 407 -22.80 -16.39 -16.10
C ARG A 407 -21.29 -16.59 -16.27
N PRO A 408 -20.83 -17.72 -16.83
CA PRO A 408 -19.42 -17.93 -17.11
C PRO A 408 -18.82 -16.80 -17.95
N ASN A 409 -17.62 -16.34 -17.59
CA ASN A 409 -16.87 -15.39 -18.39
C ASN A 409 -15.91 -16.13 -19.35
N PRO A 410 -16.12 -16.08 -20.68
CA PRO A 410 -15.19 -16.72 -21.63
C PRO A 410 -13.78 -16.12 -21.58
N ASN A 411 -13.66 -14.86 -21.14
CA ASN A 411 -12.39 -14.16 -20.98
C ASN A 411 -11.78 -14.34 -19.59
N SER A 412 -12.37 -15.19 -18.72
CA SER A 412 -11.81 -15.46 -17.40
C SER A 412 -10.36 -15.87 -17.51
N CYS A 413 -9.54 -15.23 -16.68
CA CYS A 413 -8.12 -15.51 -16.52
C CYS A 413 -7.80 -16.04 -15.12
N VAL A 414 -8.80 -16.47 -14.35
CA VAL A 414 -8.58 -17.07 -13.03
C VAL A 414 -7.89 -18.43 -13.19
N VAL A 415 -6.77 -18.62 -12.49
CA VAL A 415 -6.07 -19.90 -12.41
C VAL A 415 -6.64 -20.71 -11.25
N TRP A 416 -6.69 -20.11 -10.07
CA TRP A 416 -7.29 -20.69 -8.88
C TRP A 416 -7.78 -19.60 -7.93
N HIS A 417 -8.63 -19.99 -6.99
CA HIS A 417 -9.24 -19.13 -5.97
C HIS A 417 -9.24 -19.87 -4.62
N PHE A 418 -8.93 -19.14 -3.54
CA PHE A 418 -9.04 -19.62 -2.16
C PHE A 418 -9.83 -18.63 -1.32
N GLY A 419 -10.74 -19.10 -0.47
CA GLY A 419 -11.64 -18.27 0.33
C GLY A 419 -13.11 -18.64 0.13
N GLY A 420 -14.00 -17.76 0.56
CA GLY A 420 -15.44 -18.06 0.66
C GLY A 420 -15.77 -18.92 1.89
N GLU A 421 -17.01 -19.44 1.92
CA GLU A 421 -17.55 -20.19 3.05
C GLU A 421 -16.76 -21.47 3.38
N GLU A 422 -16.72 -21.80 4.66
CA GLU A 422 -16.20 -23.04 5.21
C GLU A 422 -17.35 -23.83 5.87
N ASN A 423 -17.89 -24.79 5.12
CA ASN A 423 -19.02 -25.61 5.54
C ASN A 423 -18.59 -26.99 6.08
N ARG A 424 -17.27 -27.27 6.17
CA ARG A 424 -16.79 -28.55 6.70
C ARG A 424 -17.12 -28.68 8.19
N LYS A 425 -17.57 -29.88 8.57
CA LYS A 425 -17.87 -30.22 9.96
C LYS A 425 -16.65 -29.94 10.86
N TRP A 426 -16.92 -29.35 12.03
CA TRP A 426 -15.92 -28.98 13.04
C TRP A 426 -15.02 -27.78 12.72
N ALA A 427 -15.26 -27.07 11.61
CA ALA A 427 -14.58 -25.80 11.36
C ALA A 427 -14.77 -24.83 12.53
N SER A 428 -13.70 -24.11 12.89
CA SER A 428 -13.73 -23.12 13.98
C SER A 428 -14.34 -21.78 13.56
N ARG A 429 -14.55 -21.59 12.26
CA ARG A 429 -15.10 -20.40 11.61
C ARG A 429 -15.83 -20.83 10.35
N ASP A 430 -16.69 -19.96 9.85
CA ASP A 430 -17.59 -20.15 8.71
C ASP A 430 -16.97 -19.71 7.36
N PHE A 431 -15.68 -19.37 7.32
CA PHE A 431 -14.95 -19.05 6.09
C PHE A 431 -13.54 -19.63 6.01
N LYS A 432 -13.08 -19.90 4.78
CA LYS A 432 -11.77 -20.49 4.49
C LYS A 432 -10.63 -19.49 4.59
N PHE A 433 -10.88 -18.27 4.14
CA PHE A 433 -9.92 -17.16 4.11
C PHE A 433 -10.63 -15.89 4.58
N GLY A 434 -9.97 -15.15 5.46
CA GLY A 434 -10.44 -13.89 6.01
C GLY A 434 -9.84 -12.67 5.31
N ARG A 435 -10.41 -11.49 5.56
CA ARG A 435 -9.91 -10.20 5.05
C ARG A 435 -8.41 -10.05 5.31
N THR A 436 -7.69 -9.50 4.31
CA THR A 436 -6.24 -9.34 4.38
C THR A 436 -5.80 -7.92 3.99
N MET A 437 -4.84 -7.39 4.74
CA MET A 437 -4.04 -6.23 4.36
C MET A 437 -2.65 -6.64 3.84
N SER A 438 -2.32 -7.92 3.94
CA SER A 438 -0.99 -8.44 3.65
C SER A 438 -0.75 -8.56 2.15
N THR A 439 0.51 -8.36 1.78
CA THR A 439 1.06 -8.68 0.47
C THR A 439 1.55 -10.13 0.49
N ALA A 440 1.31 -10.89 -0.57
CA ALA A 440 1.80 -12.26 -0.64
C ALA A 440 3.33 -12.32 -0.72
N CYS A 441 3.92 -13.38 -0.18
CA CYS A 441 5.34 -13.68 -0.31
C CYS A 441 5.49 -15.01 -1.03
N ILE A 442 6.10 -15.01 -2.22
CA ILE A 442 6.13 -16.19 -3.10
C ILE A 442 7.58 -16.54 -3.47
N VAL A 443 8.02 -17.72 -3.05
CA VAL A 443 9.37 -18.23 -3.32
C VAL A 443 9.33 -19.74 -3.50
N ASP A 444 10.09 -20.28 -4.45
CA ASP A 444 10.13 -21.72 -4.74
C ASP A 444 8.72 -22.31 -5.01
N ASP A 445 7.83 -21.54 -5.68
CA ASP A 445 6.40 -21.86 -5.87
C ASP A 445 5.59 -22.08 -4.57
N ILE A 446 6.12 -21.64 -3.43
CA ILE A 446 5.44 -21.62 -2.14
C ILE A 446 4.98 -20.21 -1.85
N LEU A 447 3.71 -20.07 -1.53
CA LEU A 447 3.04 -18.81 -1.24
C LEU A 447 2.71 -18.71 0.24
N TYR A 448 3.09 -17.59 0.84
CA TYR A 448 2.71 -17.19 2.19
C TYR A 448 1.78 -15.97 2.12
N ILE A 449 0.61 -16.07 2.74
CA ILE A 449 -0.35 -14.96 2.85
C ILE A 449 -1.04 -15.00 4.21
N SER A 450 -1.16 -13.84 4.84
CA SER A 450 -1.77 -13.69 6.16
C SER A 450 -3.09 -12.94 6.10
N GLU A 451 -3.95 -13.21 7.06
CA GLU A 451 -5.21 -12.51 7.28
C GLU A 451 -5.07 -11.48 8.39
N LEU A 452 -5.91 -10.44 8.37
CA LEU A 452 -6.04 -9.49 9.47
C LEU A 452 -6.36 -10.20 10.80
N SER A 453 -7.05 -11.34 10.73
CA SER A 453 -7.44 -12.16 11.90
C SER A 453 -6.29 -12.89 12.60
N GLY A 454 -5.07 -12.84 12.04
CA GLY A 454 -3.89 -13.48 12.62
C GLY A 454 -3.52 -14.85 12.03
N GLN A 455 -4.28 -15.35 11.04
CA GLN A 455 -3.95 -16.59 10.35
C GLN A 455 -2.90 -16.37 9.27
N LEU A 456 -1.79 -17.11 9.31
CA LEU A 456 -0.84 -17.25 8.22
C LEU A 456 -1.14 -18.54 7.43
N HIS A 457 -1.24 -18.44 6.11
CA HIS A 457 -1.45 -19.56 5.20
C HIS A 457 -0.19 -19.84 4.39
N CYS A 458 0.13 -21.12 4.22
CA CYS A 458 1.15 -21.61 3.31
C CYS A 458 0.50 -22.48 2.23
N MET A 459 0.77 -22.16 0.97
CA MET A 459 0.06 -22.72 -0.19
C MET A 459 1.00 -22.96 -1.37
N ASN A 460 0.57 -23.77 -2.32
CA ASN A 460 1.18 -23.87 -3.64
C ASN A 460 0.79 -22.66 -4.48
N ALA A 461 1.76 -21.90 -4.97
CA ALA A 461 1.52 -20.70 -5.78
C ALA A 461 0.91 -21.02 -7.16
N GLN A 462 1.16 -22.22 -7.70
CA GLN A 462 0.72 -22.61 -9.04
C GLN A 462 -0.68 -23.22 -9.03
N THR A 463 -1.02 -23.99 -7.98
CA THR A 463 -2.28 -24.76 -7.92
C THR A 463 -3.29 -24.24 -6.90
N GLY A 464 -2.87 -23.41 -5.94
CA GLY A 464 -3.72 -22.99 -4.82
C GLY A 464 -3.94 -24.07 -3.77
N GLU A 465 -3.22 -25.21 -3.84
CA GLU A 465 -3.28 -26.24 -2.82
C GLU A 465 -2.80 -25.68 -1.47
N HIS A 466 -3.64 -25.81 -0.43
CA HIS A 466 -3.32 -25.36 0.92
C HIS A 466 -2.47 -26.42 1.63
N TYR A 467 -1.27 -26.03 2.08
CA TYR A 467 -0.38 -26.92 2.81
C TYR A 467 -0.63 -26.85 4.30
N TRP A 468 -0.60 -25.67 4.91
CA TRP A 468 -0.82 -25.52 6.34
C TRP A 468 -1.20 -24.09 6.69
N LYS A 469 -1.71 -23.90 7.90
CA LYS A 469 -1.91 -22.57 8.48
C LYS A 469 -1.38 -22.49 9.90
N TYR A 470 -1.10 -21.28 10.36
CA TYR A 470 -0.65 -20.99 11.71
C TYR A 470 -1.41 -19.79 12.26
N ASP A 471 -1.89 -19.89 13.49
CA ASP A 471 -2.62 -18.81 14.16
C ASP A 471 -1.69 -18.05 15.12
N THR A 472 -1.34 -16.82 14.75
CA THR A 472 -0.47 -15.95 15.54
C THR A 472 -1.16 -15.37 16.78
N LYS A 473 -2.49 -15.52 16.89
CA LYS A 473 -3.33 -15.00 17.99
C LYS A 473 -3.38 -13.47 18.09
N ALA A 474 -2.90 -12.76 17.07
CA ALA A 474 -2.89 -11.30 17.04
C ALA A 474 -3.12 -10.79 15.61
N SER A 475 -3.62 -9.56 15.49
CA SER A 475 -3.88 -8.96 14.19
C SER A 475 -2.60 -8.77 13.38
N ILE A 476 -2.68 -8.97 12.07
CA ILE A 476 -1.55 -8.81 11.14
C ILE A 476 -1.86 -7.67 10.18
N TRP A 477 -1.04 -6.62 10.25
CA TRP A 477 -1.12 -5.46 9.37
C TRP A 477 -0.02 -5.49 8.31
N GLY A 478 1.14 -6.04 8.67
CA GLY A 478 2.27 -6.24 7.76
C GLY A 478 2.10 -7.44 6.83
N SER A 479 3.19 -7.83 6.20
CA SER A 479 3.25 -8.96 5.26
C SER A 479 4.31 -9.97 5.70
N SER A 480 4.23 -11.18 5.16
CA SER A 480 5.33 -12.14 5.26
C SER A 480 6.53 -11.66 4.43
N TYR A 481 7.75 -11.84 4.93
CA TYR A 481 8.99 -11.49 4.23
C TYR A 481 9.95 -12.67 4.23
N TYR A 482 10.30 -13.17 3.04
CA TYR A 482 11.25 -14.27 2.90
C TYR A 482 12.69 -13.79 2.77
N VAL A 483 13.58 -14.40 3.53
CA VAL A 483 15.03 -14.24 3.39
C VAL A 483 15.77 -15.42 4.01
N ASP A 484 16.84 -15.88 3.36
CA ASP A 484 17.78 -16.84 3.95
C ASP A 484 17.11 -18.10 4.56
N GLY A 485 16.17 -18.69 3.81
CA GLY A 485 15.43 -19.89 4.24
C GLY A 485 14.43 -19.65 5.37
N LYS A 486 14.11 -18.40 5.69
CA LYS A 486 13.20 -18.00 6.78
C LYS A 486 12.09 -17.09 6.22
N VAL A 487 10.94 -17.12 6.87
CA VAL A 487 9.81 -16.22 6.63
C VAL A 487 9.52 -15.46 7.92
N TYR A 488 9.65 -14.14 7.87
CA TYR A 488 9.37 -13.23 8.97
C TYR A 488 7.95 -12.70 8.84
N LEU A 489 7.22 -12.65 9.96
CA LEU A 489 5.86 -12.12 10.01
C LEU A 489 5.66 -11.42 11.35
N ALA A 490 5.23 -10.16 11.30
CA ALA A 490 5.03 -9.36 12.49
C ALA A 490 3.54 -9.09 12.77
N THR A 491 3.21 -8.85 14.03
CA THR A 491 1.83 -8.63 14.49
C THR A 491 1.68 -7.31 15.24
N ASP A 492 0.43 -6.85 15.30
CA ASP A 492 0.02 -5.67 16.06
C ASP A 492 0.15 -5.85 17.59
N SER A 493 0.38 -7.07 18.08
CA SER A 493 0.74 -7.31 19.49
C SER A 493 2.22 -7.04 19.82
N GLY A 494 3.04 -6.74 18.80
CA GLY A 494 4.49 -6.57 18.97
C GLY A 494 5.29 -7.85 18.82
N ASP A 495 4.69 -8.93 18.31
CA ASP A 495 5.39 -10.19 18.10
C ASP A 495 5.98 -10.26 16.69
N LEU A 496 7.22 -10.74 16.58
CA LEU A 496 7.86 -11.17 15.33
C LEU A 496 7.99 -12.69 15.32
N PHE A 497 7.20 -13.32 14.45
CA PHE A 497 7.29 -14.75 14.18
C PHE A 497 8.31 -15.02 13.08
N VAL A 498 9.13 -16.05 13.29
CA VAL A 498 10.09 -16.54 12.31
C VAL A 498 9.75 -17.98 11.99
N PHE A 499 9.44 -18.25 10.72
CA PHE A 499 9.13 -19.58 10.23
C PHE A 499 10.25 -20.09 9.32
N LYS A 500 10.49 -21.39 9.34
CA LYS A 500 11.33 -22.09 8.38
C LYS A 500 10.60 -22.16 7.04
N HIS A 501 11.29 -21.75 5.97
CA HIS A 501 10.85 -22.04 4.62
C HIS A 501 11.21 -23.48 4.23
N ASP A 502 10.24 -24.18 3.64
CA ASP A 502 10.40 -25.53 3.10
C ASP A 502 9.97 -25.49 1.64
N LYS A 503 10.82 -25.99 0.73
CA LYS A 503 10.51 -26.07 -0.71
C LYS A 503 9.49 -27.16 -1.02
N LYS A 504 9.25 -28.07 -0.08
CA LYS A 504 8.27 -29.16 -0.20
C LYS A 504 7.46 -29.27 1.10
N PRO A 505 6.65 -28.25 1.44
CA PRO A 505 5.86 -28.27 2.66
C PRO A 505 4.95 -29.51 2.71
N SER A 506 4.85 -30.11 3.87
CA SER A 506 3.86 -31.17 4.11
C SER A 506 2.46 -30.58 4.25
N LYS A 507 1.47 -31.32 3.74
CA LYS A 507 0.07 -31.00 3.91
C LYS A 507 -0.40 -31.33 5.33
N HIS A 508 -0.93 -30.33 6.02
CA HIS A 508 -1.52 -30.35 7.35
C HIS A 508 -2.84 -29.55 7.31
N ASP A 509 -3.84 -30.08 6.61
CA ASP A 509 -5.21 -29.57 6.72
C ASP A 509 -5.77 -30.01 8.08
N GLU A 510 -6.15 -29.05 8.92
CA GLU A 510 -6.61 -29.33 10.28
C GLU A 510 -7.98 -30.03 10.33
N LEU A 511 -8.76 -30.02 9.24
CA LEU A 511 -10.10 -30.61 9.16
C LEU A 511 -10.14 -31.93 8.36
N GLU A 512 -9.12 -32.21 7.54
CA GLU A 512 -9.13 -33.37 6.64
C GLU A 512 -8.99 -34.71 7.41
N GLY A 513 -9.93 -35.63 7.26
CA GLY A 513 -9.82 -36.97 7.87
C GLY A 513 -9.85 -36.99 9.40
N LEU A 514 -10.59 -36.07 10.03
CA LEU A 514 -10.86 -36.13 11.48
C LEU A 514 -11.69 -37.37 11.84
N THR A 515 -11.31 -38.08 12.91
CA THR A 515 -12.01 -39.31 13.35
C THR A 515 -12.98 -39.07 14.50
N ALA A 516 -12.91 -37.91 15.13
CA ALA A 516 -13.72 -37.55 16.28
C ALA A 516 -15.23 -37.59 16.01
N THR A 517 -15.96 -38.19 16.94
CA THR A 517 -17.43 -38.29 16.92
C THR A 517 -18.12 -37.10 17.57
N ASP A 518 -17.41 -36.32 18.39
CA ASP A 518 -17.90 -35.12 19.06
C ASP A 518 -16.95 -33.91 18.89
N LEU A 519 -17.44 -32.72 19.28
CA LEU A 519 -16.70 -31.47 19.14
C LEU A 519 -15.43 -31.42 20.01
N LYS A 520 -15.44 -32.07 21.18
CA LYS A 520 -14.30 -32.05 22.11
C LYS A 520 -13.14 -32.87 21.55
N GLY A 521 -13.43 -34.05 21.00
CA GLY A 521 -12.49 -34.89 20.28
C GLY A 521 -11.94 -34.18 19.05
N ALA A 522 -12.81 -33.53 18.27
CA ALA A 522 -12.39 -32.81 17.07
C ALA A 522 -11.42 -31.67 17.40
N ARG A 523 -11.72 -30.87 18.42
CA ARG A 523 -10.82 -29.81 18.92
C ARG A 523 -9.46 -30.35 19.38
N LYS A 524 -9.42 -31.54 19.98
CA LYS A 524 -8.18 -32.18 20.40
C LYS A 524 -7.33 -32.60 19.18
N GLU A 525 -7.94 -33.23 18.18
CA GLU A 525 -7.27 -33.61 16.93
C GLU A 525 -6.76 -32.38 16.16
N ILE A 526 -7.59 -31.33 16.02
CA ILE A 526 -7.22 -30.05 15.40
C ILE A 526 -6.01 -29.44 16.11
N LYS A 527 -6.05 -29.33 17.45
CA LYS A 527 -4.94 -28.78 18.24
C LYS A 527 -3.65 -29.58 18.07
N ALA A 528 -3.74 -30.91 17.99
CA ALA A 528 -2.58 -31.75 17.76
C ALA A 528 -1.94 -31.49 16.38
N ARG A 529 -2.75 -31.29 15.34
CA ARG A 529 -2.25 -30.92 14.00
C ARG A 529 -1.64 -29.53 13.97
N GLN A 530 -2.26 -28.55 14.63
CA GLN A 530 -1.70 -27.21 14.78
C GLN A 530 -0.33 -27.25 15.48
N GLN A 531 -0.18 -28.10 16.51
CA GLN A 531 1.10 -28.29 17.18
C GLN A 531 2.15 -28.92 16.24
N GLN A 532 1.78 -29.88 15.39
CA GLN A 532 2.71 -30.44 14.39
C GLN A 532 3.23 -29.37 13.43
N VAL A 533 2.38 -28.44 12.99
CA VAL A 533 2.79 -27.31 12.15
C VAL A 533 3.76 -26.41 12.92
N ALA A 534 3.44 -26.06 14.17
CA ALA A 534 4.31 -25.26 15.03
C ALA A 534 5.69 -25.92 15.20
N ASP A 535 5.73 -27.19 15.62
CA ASP A 535 6.96 -27.95 15.86
C ASP A 535 7.84 -28.07 14.60
N LYS A 536 7.20 -28.14 13.42
CA LYS A 536 7.90 -28.32 12.15
C LYS A 536 8.42 -27.00 11.55
N TYR A 537 7.65 -25.93 11.64
CA TYR A 537 7.92 -24.71 10.88
C TYR A 537 8.24 -23.50 11.74
N LEU A 538 7.76 -23.38 12.99
CA LEU A 538 8.07 -22.21 13.82
C LEU A 538 9.49 -22.30 14.36
N ILE A 539 10.34 -21.33 14.00
CA ILE A 539 11.71 -21.20 14.51
C ILE A 539 11.70 -20.43 15.84
N ALA A 540 11.02 -19.28 15.86
CA ALA A 540 10.96 -18.40 17.02
C ALA A 540 9.72 -17.50 17.00
N LYS A 541 9.30 -17.10 18.20
CA LYS A 541 8.43 -15.95 18.46
C LYS A 541 9.26 -14.97 19.30
N ILE A 542 9.42 -13.75 18.81
CA ILE A 542 10.23 -12.71 19.44
C ILE A 542 9.29 -11.58 19.85
N GLU A 543 9.29 -11.21 21.13
CA GLU A 543 8.32 -10.26 21.69
C GLU A 543 8.97 -8.89 21.87
N PHE A 544 8.45 -7.87 21.17
CA PHE A 544 8.88 -6.48 21.30
C PHE A 544 7.98 -5.70 22.26
N ASP A 545 8.44 -4.52 22.66
CA ASP A 545 7.77 -3.65 23.64
C ASP A 545 6.58 -2.85 23.07
N ALA A 546 6.36 -2.91 21.77
CA ALA A 546 5.33 -2.15 21.08
C ALA A 546 4.85 -2.86 19.79
N PRO A 547 3.61 -2.58 19.34
CA PRO A 547 3.05 -3.09 18.09
C PRO A 547 3.99 -2.99 16.89
N ILE A 548 3.97 -3.99 16.01
CA ILE A 548 4.70 -3.98 14.73
C ILE A 548 3.67 -4.05 13.60
N ARG A 549 3.39 -2.91 12.97
CA ARG A 549 2.42 -2.80 11.86
C ARG A 549 3.05 -2.86 10.47
N SER A 550 4.38 -2.83 10.42
CA SER A 550 5.15 -2.82 9.19
C SER A 550 5.69 -4.20 8.84
N THR A 551 6.09 -4.38 7.58
CA THR A 551 6.82 -5.58 7.15
C THR A 551 8.29 -5.41 7.50
N PRO A 552 8.93 -6.36 8.19
CA PRO A 552 10.38 -6.31 8.43
C PRO A 552 11.13 -6.41 7.09
N VAL A 553 12.27 -5.76 6.98
CA VAL A 553 13.08 -5.75 5.75
C VAL A 553 14.52 -6.11 6.03
N VAL A 554 15.18 -6.71 5.05
CA VAL A 554 16.61 -7.00 5.11
C VAL A 554 17.35 -6.26 4.01
N ALA A 555 18.40 -5.56 4.40
CA ALA A 555 19.35 -4.93 3.49
C ALA A 555 20.77 -5.09 4.04
N ASN A 556 21.74 -5.34 3.15
CA ASN A 556 23.16 -5.43 3.50
C ASN A 556 23.49 -6.37 4.69
N GLY A 557 22.74 -7.47 4.81
CA GLY A 557 22.89 -8.45 5.89
C GLY A 557 22.35 -8.00 7.25
N VAL A 558 21.57 -6.91 7.29
CA VAL A 558 20.94 -6.37 8.50
C VAL A 558 19.43 -6.51 8.39
N LEU A 559 18.82 -7.10 9.43
CA LEU A 559 17.38 -7.16 9.61
C LEU A 559 16.89 -5.90 10.32
N PHE A 560 15.98 -5.17 9.67
CA PHE A 560 15.31 -4.02 10.24
C PHE A 560 13.90 -4.38 10.68
N VAL A 561 13.61 -4.15 11.96
CA VAL A 561 12.29 -4.35 12.56
C VAL A 561 11.83 -3.02 13.11
N MET A 562 10.64 -2.57 12.70
CA MET A 562 10.11 -1.28 13.09
C MET A 562 8.81 -1.46 13.88
N THR A 563 8.91 -1.27 15.19
CA THR A 563 7.71 -1.12 16.04
C THR A 563 7.11 0.28 15.83
N GLU A 564 5.94 0.55 16.38
CA GLU A 564 5.33 1.89 16.30
C GLU A 564 6.19 3.01 16.92
N LYS A 565 7.19 2.67 17.76
CA LYS A 565 7.99 3.60 18.55
C LYS A 565 9.50 3.49 18.33
N THR A 566 9.99 2.40 17.76
CA THR A 566 11.42 2.11 17.70
C THR A 566 11.78 1.39 16.42
N LEU A 567 12.83 1.86 15.75
CA LEU A 567 13.49 1.15 14.66
C LEU A 567 14.67 0.36 15.23
N TYR A 568 14.68 -0.95 15.04
CA TYR A 568 15.77 -1.85 15.44
C TYR A 568 16.54 -2.34 14.22
N ALA A 569 17.86 -2.42 14.35
CA ALA A 569 18.75 -3.03 13.36
C ALA A 569 19.48 -4.23 13.99
N PHE A 570 19.28 -5.41 13.42
CA PHE A 570 19.88 -6.66 13.88
C PHE A 570 20.82 -7.24 12.83
N LYS A 571 22.00 -7.67 13.26
CA LYS A 571 23.00 -8.30 12.41
C LYS A 571 23.60 -9.49 13.15
N GLN A 572 23.60 -10.66 12.51
CA GLN A 572 24.33 -11.80 13.04
C GLN A 572 25.83 -11.46 13.04
N LYS A 573 26.48 -11.53 14.21
CA LYS A 573 27.94 -11.46 14.29
C LYS A 573 28.49 -12.84 13.96
N ASN A 574 29.40 -12.89 12.99
CA ASN A 574 30.15 -14.10 12.62
C ASN A 574 31.18 -14.46 13.69
#